data_AF-A0A3B0Z001-F1
#
_entry.id   AF-A0A3B0Z001-F1
#
_cell.length_a   1.000
_cell.length_b   1.000
_cell.length_c   1.000
_cell.angle_alpha   90.00
_cell.angle_beta   90.00
_cell.angle_gamma   90.00
#
_symmetry.space_group_name_H-M   'P 1'
#
loop_
_entity.id
_entity.type
_entity.pdbx_description
1 polymer ?
#
loop_
_entity_poly.entity_id
_entity_poly.type
_entity_poly.pdbx_seq_one_letter_code
_entity_poly.pdbx_strand_id
1 'polypeptide(L)'
;MDSNVKSGDADKLRSGCVVVGISTPKRLSAAAEQLDKASGGQLAALLKSGDIDTSCAKTTLIHDPKGAIQASRLLIVGCGKSKQLSPKDFIKIASAAAETLQNSSATDALSYLAEIKVENRDLTWKAQQIIIASRDVVYRFDELKSDAKAPKKPLRRL
;
A
#
# COMPACT_ATOMS: atom_id res chain seq x y z
N MET A 1 12.42 10.14 5.88
CA MET A 1 11.85 8.84 5.51
C MET A 1 12.84 8.14 4.61
N ASP A 2 13.22 6.92 4.97
CA ASP A 2 14.20 6.11 4.25
C ASP A 2 13.46 5.20 3.25
N SER A 3 14.13 4.84 2.16
CA SER A 3 13.58 3.89 1.19
C SER A 3 14.62 2.89 0.72
N ASN A 4 14.21 1.63 0.54
CA ASN A 4 15.08 0.57 0.02
C ASN A 4 14.27 -0.40 -0.86
N VAL A 5 14.93 -1.01 -1.85
CA VAL A 5 14.33 -2.05 -2.69
C VAL A 5 14.74 -3.42 -2.17
N LYS A 6 13.76 -4.30 -1.98
CA LYS A 6 13.98 -5.70 -1.63
C LYS A 6 13.21 -6.59 -2.60
N SER A 7 13.79 -7.75 -2.91
CA SER A 7 13.07 -8.83 -3.59
C SER A 7 12.70 -9.88 -2.56
N GLY A 8 11.47 -10.34 -2.59
CA GLY A 8 10.97 -11.38 -1.69
C GLY A 8 9.46 -11.53 -1.74
N ASP A 9 9.03 -12.68 -1.24
CA ASP A 9 7.63 -13.09 -1.14
C ASP A 9 6.85 -12.24 -0.14
N ALA A 10 5.69 -11.73 -0.55
CA ALA A 10 4.87 -10.80 0.24
C ALA A 10 4.42 -11.37 1.60
N ASP A 11 4.23 -12.68 1.69
CA ASP A 11 3.82 -13.39 2.90
C ASP A 11 4.98 -13.66 3.88
N LYS A 12 6.22 -13.78 3.37
CA LYS A 12 7.39 -14.18 4.16
C LYS A 12 8.18 -13.01 4.75
N LEU A 13 8.03 -11.81 4.19
CA LEU A 13 8.77 -10.64 4.65
C LEU A 13 8.13 -10.03 5.89
N ARG A 14 8.90 -9.99 6.99
CA ARG A 14 8.48 -9.33 8.23
C ARG A 14 8.49 -7.81 8.05
N SER A 15 7.33 -7.18 8.19
CA SER A 15 7.18 -5.72 8.15
C SER A 15 6.01 -5.23 9.01
N GLY A 16 6.01 -3.94 9.33
CA GLY A 16 4.89 -3.29 10.02
C GLY A 16 3.60 -3.24 9.19
N CYS A 17 3.72 -3.19 7.85
CA CYS A 17 2.63 -3.30 6.91
C CYS A 17 3.09 -3.79 5.52
N VAL A 18 2.25 -4.51 4.79
CA VAL A 18 2.45 -4.82 3.36
C VAL A 18 1.33 -4.15 2.55
N VAL A 19 1.70 -3.42 1.50
CA VAL A 19 0.77 -2.69 0.63
C VAL A 19 0.59 -3.45 -0.69
N VAL A 20 -0.65 -3.73 -1.07
CA VAL A 20 -0.99 -4.39 -2.34
C VAL A 20 -2.17 -3.71 -3.03
N GLY A 21 -2.18 -3.77 -4.37
CA GLY A 21 -3.28 -3.27 -5.20
C GLY A 21 -4.29 -4.35 -5.56
N ILE A 22 -5.58 -3.99 -5.63
CA ILE A 22 -6.66 -4.86 -6.13
C ILE A 22 -7.49 -4.09 -7.17
N SER A 23 -7.81 -4.76 -8.28
CA SER A 23 -8.66 -4.19 -9.36
C SER A 23 -10.02 -4.91 -9.44
N THR A 24 -11.05 -4.17 -9.86
CA THR A 24 -12.37 -4.71 -10.19
C THR A 24 -12.32 -5.47 -11.55
N PRO A 25 -13.10 -6.54 -11.76
CA PRO A 25 -14.09 -7.15 -10.87
C PRO A 25 -13.52 -8.33 -10.08
N LYS A 26 -12.46 -8.11 -9.28
CA LYS A 26 -11.80 -9.09 -8.38
C LYS A 26 -10.51 -9.71 -8.93
N ARG A 27 -9.67 -8.91 -9.59
CA ARG A 27 -8.29 -9.32 -9.84
C ARG A 27 -7.41 -8.84 -8.71
N LEU A 28 -6.96 -9.80 -7.91
CA LEU A 28 -5.85 -9.62 -7.00
C LEU A 28 -4.58 -9.36 -7.85
N SER A 29 -3.72 -8.44 -7.41
CA SER A 29 -2.34 -8.39 -7.93
C SER A 29 -1.60 -9.68 -7.57
N ALA A 30 -0.47 -9.98 -8.22
CA ALA A 30 0.30 -11.20 -7.93
C ALA A 30 0.65 -11.31 -6.43
N ALA A 31 1.13 -10.22 -5.84
CA ALA A 31 1.35 -10.13 -4.39
C ALA A 31 0.06 -10.34 -3.57
N ALA A 32 -1.09 -9.80 -4.01
CA ALA A 32 -2.36 -10.00 -3.30
C ALA A 32 -2.88 -11.45 -3.41
N GLU A 33 -2.68 -12.14 -4.53
CA GLU A 33 -3.00 -13.58 -4.68
C GLU A 33 -2.14 -14.44 -3.75
N GLN A 34 -0.86 -14.09 -3.63
CA GLN A 34 0.06 -14.76 -2.72
C GLN A 34 -0.35 -14.58 -1.26
N LEU A 35 -0.69 -13.35 -0.86
CA LEU A 35 -1.22 -13.07 0.49
C LEU A 35 -2.57 -13.75 0.73
N ASP A 36 -3.45 -13.83 -0.26
CA ASP A 36 -4.75 -14.50 -0.11
C ASP A 36 -4.58 -16.01 0.12
N LYS A 37 -3.68 -16.65 -0.64
CA LYS A 37 -3.31 -18.05 -0.40
C LYS A 37 -2.70 -18.26 0.98
N ALA A 38 -1.77 -17.41 1.40
CA ALA A 38 -1.12 -17.50 2.70
C ALA A 38 -2.08 -17.26 3.88
N SER A 39 -3.14 -16.48 3.67
CA SER A 39 -4.20 -16.20 4.66
C SER A 39 -5.39 -17.15 4.62
N GLY A 40 -5.38 -18.14 3.73
CA GLY A 40 -6.49 -19.09 3.59
C GLY A 40 -7.76 -18.49 2.99
N GLY A 41 -7.63 -17.51 2.08
CA GLY A 41 -8.76 -16.90 1.36
C GLY A 41 -9.39 -15.69 2.06
N GLN A 42 -8.70 -15.07 3.02
CA GLN A 42 -9.24 -13.94 3.79
C GLN A 42 -9.55 -12.73 2.89
N LEU A 43 -8.65 -12.40 1.95
CA LEU A 43 -8.83 -11.26 1.05
C LEU A 43 -9.98 -11.52 0.08
N ALA A 44 -10.05 -12.72 -0.49
CA ALA A 44 -11.15 -13.13 -1.35
C ALA A 44 -12.50 -13.10 -0.61
N ALA A 45 -12.54 -13.51 0.66
CA ALA A 45 -13.75 -13.45 1.49
C ALA A 45 -14.21 -12.01 1.73
N LEU A 46 -13.29 -11.12 2.14
CA LEU A 46 -13.57 -9.70 2.36
C LEU A 46 -13.99 -8.97 1.08
N LEU A 47 -13.42 -9.38 -0.05
CA LEU A 47 -13.79 -8.85 -1.35
C LEU A 47 -15.17 -9.36 -1.82
N LYS A 48 -15.60 -10.54 -1.36
CA LYS A 48 -16.94 -11.09 -1.62
C LYS A 48 -18.00 -10.47 -0.72
N SER A 49 -17.68 -10.14 0.54
CA SER A 49 -18.58 -9.42 1.45
C SER A 49 -18.74 -7.94 1.09
N GLY A 50 -17.79 -7.37 0.35
CA GLY A 50 -17.80 -5.96 -0.06
C GLY A 50 -17.09 -5.03 0.92
N ASP A 51 -16.34 -5.58 1.88
CA ASP A 51 -15.55 -4.81 2.86
C ASP A 51 -14.31 -4.15 2.23
N ILE A 52 -13.88 -4.65 1.07
CA ILE A 52 -12.80 -4.07 0.27
C ILE A 52 -13.41 -3.29 -0.90
N ASP A 53 -13.28 -1.96 -0.84
CA ASP A 53 -13.62 -1.08 -1.95
C ASP A 53 -12.50 -1.09 -2.99
N THR A 54 -12.82 -1.56 -4.20
CA THR A 54 -11.85 -1.65 -5.31
C THR A 54 -11.81 -0.38 -6.15
N SER A 55 -12.55 0.67 -5.78
CA SER A 55 -12.51 1.97 -6.46
C SER A 55 -11.13 2.62 -6.37
N CYS A 56 -10.78 3.44 -7.35
CA CYS A 56 -9.44 4.05 -7.44
C CYS A 56 -9.08 4.82 -6.15
N ALA A 57 -7.89 4.54 -5.61
CA ALA A 57 -7.32 5.16 -4.42
C ALA A 57 -8.10 4.96 -3.11
N LYS A 58 -9.07 4.03 -3.08
CA LYS A 58 -9.70 3.61 -1.82
C LYS A 58 -8.79 2.65 -1.08
N THR A 59 -8.72 2.79 0.23
CA THR A 59 -7.84 1.98 1.06
C THR A 59 -8.60 1.21 2.12
N THR A 60 -8.19 -0.03 2.33
CA THR A 60 -8.69 -0.89 3.41
C THR A 60 -7.49 -1.43 4.18
N LEU A 61 -7.40 -1.10 5.46
CA LEU A 61 -6.35 -1.58 6.34
C LEU A 61 -6.86 -2.80 7.12
N ILE A 62 -6.22 -3.94 6.91
CA ILE A 62 -6.51 -5.19 7.61
C ILE A 62 -5.46 -5.35 8.71
N HIS A 63 -5.94 -5.44 9.94
CA HIS A 63 -5.12 -5.72 11.11
C HIS A 63 -5.06 -7.23 11.35
N ASP A 64 -3.90 -7.71 11.81
CA ASP A 64 -3.69 -9.11 12.20
C ASP A 64 -4.16 -10.11 11.12
N PRO A 65 -3.52 -10.08 9.94
CA PRO A 65 -3.90 -10.97 8.85
C PRO A 65 -3.70 -12.43 9.26
N LYS A 66 -4.67 -13.28 8.91
CA LYS A 66 -4.64 -14.71 9.27
C LYS A 66 -3.55 -15.47 8.51
N GLY A 67 -3.25 -16.67 8.99
CA GLY A 67 -2.42 -17.64 8.28
C GLY A 67 -0.92 -17.37 8.40
N ALA A 68 -0.17 -17.66 7.35
CA ALA A 68 1.30 -17.67 7.37
C ALA A 68 1.94 -16.29 7.06
N ILE A 69 1.21 -15.19 7.27
CA ILE A 69 1.65 -13.85 6.91
C ILE A 69 2.49 -13.26 8.05
N GLN A 70 3.73 -12.88 7.75
CA GLN A 70 4.67 -12.30 8.73
C GLN A 70 4.47 -10.79 8.97
N ALA A 71 3.69 -10.13 8.12
CA ALA A 71 3.37 -8.71 8.25
C ALA A 71 2.30 -8.47 9.31
N SER A 72 2.46 -7.42 10.13
CA SER A 72 1.48 -7.09 11.17
C SER A 72 0.16 -6.54 10.63
N ARG A 73 0.17 -5.98 9.41
CA ARG A 73 -0.97 -5.34 8.75
C ARG A 73 -0.88 -5.52 7.24
N LEU A 74 -2.03 -5.60 6.58
CA LEU A 74 -2.13 -5.49 5.12
C LEU A 74 -2.87 -4.22 4.76
N LEU A 75 -2.29 -3.40 3.89
CA LEU A 75 -2.95 -2.27 3.29
C LEU A 75 -3.36 -2.62 1.87
N ILE A 76 -4.66 -2.67 1.63
CA ILE A 76 -5.24 -2.94 0.34
C ILE A 76 -5.61 -1.62 -0.31
N VAL A 77 -5.20 -1.41 -1.56
CA VAL A 77 -5.52 -0.19 -2.31
C VAL A 77 -6.29 -0.54 -3.58
N GLY A 78 -7.47 0.05 -3.73
CA GLY A 78 -8.31 -0.08 -4.90
C GLY A 78 -7.71 0.59 -6.13
N CYS A 79 -7.62 -0.16 -7.22
CA CYS A 79 -7.04 0.26 -8.50
C CYS A 79 -8.13 0.55 -9.56
N GLY A 80 -9.41 0.46 -9.21
CA GLY A 80 -10.52 0.65 -10.12
C GLY A 80 -10.70 -0.49 -11.12
N LYS A 81 -11.45 -0.19 -12.19
CA LYS A 81 -11.94 -1.17 -13.19
C LYS A 81 -10.98 -1.41 -14.36
N SER A 82 -10.01 -0.54 -14.56
CA SER A 82 -9.13 -0.63 -15.73
C SER A 82 -8.10 -1.75 -15.57
N LYS A 83 -7.83 -2.48 -16.66
CA LYS A 83 -6.71 -3.44 -16.71
C LYS A 83 -5.35 -2.75 -16.64
N GLN A 84 -5.30 -1.47 -16.99
CA GLN A 84 -4.09 -0.65 -17.00
C GLN A 84 -4.40 0.70 -16.38
N LEU A 85 -3.66 1.07 -15.35
CA LEU A 85 -3.84 2.34 -14.67
C LEU A 85 -3.29 3.49 -15.52
N SER A 86 -3.98 4.63 -15.49
CA SER A 86 -3.39 5.88 -15.97
C SER A 86 -2.26 6.31 -15.02
N PRO A 87 -1.23 7.04 -15.50
CA PRO A 87 -0.21 7.62 -14.62
C PRO A 87 -0.80 8.48 -13.49
N LYS A 88 -1.88 9.22 -13.79
CA LYS A 88 -2.59 10.07 -12.81
C LYS A 88 -3.22 9.23 -11.69
N ASP A 89 -3.86 8.12 -12.03
CA ASP A 89 -4.47 7.23 -11.04
C ASP A 89 -3.42 6.52 -10.20
N PHE A 90 -2.29 6.12 -10.80
CA PHE A 90 -1.18 5.52 -10.07
C PHE A 90 -0.61 6.46 -9.00
N ILE A 91 -0.41 7.74 -9.33
CA ILE A 91 0.04 8.75 -8.36
C ILE A 91 -0.97 8.90 -7.21
N LYS A 92 -2.27 8.98 -7.51
CA LYS A 92 -3.32 9.04 -6.49
C LYS A 92 -3.31 7.81 -5.56
N ILE A 93 -3.14 6.63 -6.14
CA ILE A 93 -3.05 5.36 -5.40
C ILE A 93 -1.83 5.36 -4.48
N ALA A 94 -0.67 5.82 -4.96
CA ALA A 94 0.54 5.93 -4.16
C ALA A 94 0.38 6.93 -3.00
N SER A 95 -0.22 8.09 -3.25
CA SER A 95 -0.51 9.09 -2.21
C SER A 95 -1.48 8.54 -1.15
N ALA A 96 -2.60 7.94 -1.58
CA ALA A 96 -3.58 7.37 -0.65
C ALA A 96 -2.99 6.24 0.21
N ALA A 97 -2.10 5.42 -0.38
CA ALA A 97 -1.37 4.40 0.36
C ALA A 97 -0.46 5.03 1.43
N ALA A 98 0.33 6.03 1.06
CA ALA A 98 1.22 6.74 1.98
C ALA A 98 0.44 7.45 3.10
N GLU A 99 -0.69 8.10 2.79
CA GLU A 99 -1.55 8.77 3.78
C GLU A 99 -2.12 7.77 4.79
N THR A 100 -2.61 6.63 4.29
CA THR A 100 -3.14 5.58 5.15
C THR A 100 -2.06 5.00 6.05
N LEU A 101 -0.85 4.79 5.53
CA LEU A 101 0.30 4.34 6.33
C LEU A 101 0.71 5.37 7.38
N GLN A 102 0.80 6.63 7.02
CA GLN A 102 1.20 7.73 7.92
C GLN A 102 0.20 7.92 9.07
N ASN A 103 -1.09 7.70 8.82
CA ASN A 103 -2.15 7.74 9.83
C ASN A 103 -2.32 6.41 10.59
N SER A 104 -1.61 5.36 10.17
CA SER A 104 -1.59 4.07 10.86
C SER A 104 -0.56 4.05 12.00
N SER A 105 -0.40 2.89 12.62
CA SER A 105 0.65 2.64 13.62
C SER A 105 1.88 1.93 13.05
N ALA A 106 1.94 1.74 11.72
CA ALA A 106 3.07 1.10 11.05
C ALA A 106 4.24 2.09 10.94
N THR A 107 5.40 1.68 11.44
CA THR A 107 6.65 2.47 11.34
C THR A 107 7.43 2.18 10.06
N ASP A 108 7.16 1.02 9.45
CA ASP A 108 7.74 0.52 8.21
C ASP A 108 6.67 -0.18 7.38
N ALA A 109 6.80 -0.11 6.06
CA ALA A 109 5.93 -0.83 5.14
C ALA A 109 6.72 -1.38 3.94
N LEU A 110 6.16 -2.37 3.27
CA LEU A 110 6.65 -2.88 1.99
C LEU A 110 5.58 -2.66 0.92
N SER A 111 5.94 -1.96 -0.16
CA SER A 111 4.99 -1.63 -1.23
C SER A 111 5.18 -2.52 -2.46
N TYR A 112 4.15 -3.29 -2.79
CA TYR A 112 4.07 -4.07 -4.04
C TYR A 112 3.30 -3.32 -5.14
N LEU A 113 2.96 -2.04 -4.93
CA LEU A 113 2.28 -1.22 -5.94
C LEU A 113 3.11 -1.09 -7.24
N ALA A 114 4.44 -1.20 -7.14
CA ALA A 114 5.33 -1.16 -8.29
C ALA A 114 5.10 -2.31 -9.29
N GLU A 115 4.43 -3.39 -8.91
CA GLU A 115 4.08 -4.51 -9.81
C GLU A 115 2.87 -4.19 -10.70
N ILE A 116 2.08 -3.18 -10.36
CA ILE A 116 0.86 -2.84 -11.08
C ILE A 116 1.21 -2.29 -12.47
N LYS A 117 0.43 -2.69 -13.48
CA LYS A 117 0.60 -2.20 -14.86
C LYS A 117 0.05 -0.79 -14.98
N VAL A 118 0.92 0.13 -15.41
CA VAL A 118 0.60 1.53 -15.70
C VAL A 118 0.83 1.79 -17.17
N GLU A 119 0.00 2.62 -17.78
CA GLU A 119 0.09 2.97 -19.20
C GLU A 119 1.39 3.70 -19.51
N ASN A 120 2.19 3.16 -20.45
CA ASN A 120 3.43 3.75 -20.95
C ASN A 120 4.43 4.13 -19.84
N ARG A 121 4.50 3.35 -18.75
CA ARG A 121 5.42 3.57 -17.63
C ARG A 121 6.13 2.29 -17.21
N ASP A 122 7.42 2.43 -16.94
CA ASP A 122 8.30 1.35 -16.52
C ASP A 122 8.32 1.20 -14.98
N LEU A 123 9.11 0.23 -14.49
CA LEU A 123 9.30 -0.01 -13.07
C LEU A 123 9.94 1.19 -12.36
N THR A 124 10.93 1.81 -13.01
CA THR A 124 11.68 2.96 -12.48
C THR A 124 10.76 4.13 -12.19
N TRP A 125 9.90 4.49 -13.14
CA TRP A 125 8.92 5.57 -12.96
C TRP A 125 7.96 5.25 -11.82
N LYS A 126 7.45 4.01 -11.73
CA LYS A 126 6.55 3.59 -10.65
C LYS A 126 7.22 3.71 -9.29
N ALA A 127 8.45 3.22 -9.15
CA ALA A 127 9.22 3.35 -7.92
C ALA A 127 9.44 4.82 -7.53
N GLN A 128 9.81 5.67 -8.49
CA GLN A 128 9.95 7.12 -8.27
C GLN A 128 8.65 7.75 -7.77
N GLN A 129 7.52 7.47 -8.41
CA GLN A 129 6.23 8.04 -7.99
C GLN A 129 5.81 7.59 -6.59
N ILE A 130 6.08 6.33 -6.22
CA ILE A 130 5.82 5.85 -4.85
C ILE A 130 6.63 6.67 -3.84
N ILE A 131 7.92 6.90 -4.10
CA ILE A 131 8.78 7.67 -3.19
C ILE A 131 8.40 9.14 -3.14
N ILE A 132 8.08 9.76 -4.29
CA ILE A 132 7.63 11.16 -4.37
C ILE A 132 6.35 11.33 -3.54
N ALA A 133 5.33 10.52 -3.80
CA ALA A 133 4.06 10.58 -3.08
C ALA A 133 4.25 10.35 -1.58
N SER A 134 5.12 9.40 -1.20
CA SER A 134 5.38 9.13 0.22
C SER A 134 6.09 10.28 0.92
N ARG A 135 7.08 10.90 0.26
CA ARG A 135 7.81 12.07 0.79
C ARG A 135 6.90 13.28 0.94
N ASP A 136 6.02 13.50 -0.03
CA ASP A 136 5.03 14.58 -0.02
C ASP A 136 4.08 14.44 1.17
N VAL A 137 3.56 13.24 1.41
CA VAL A 137 2.62 12.95 2.51
C VAL A 137 3.25 13.08 3.89
N VAL A 138 4.51 12.62 4.07
CA VAL A 138 5.19 12.73 5.38
C VAL A 138 5.80 14.11 5.62
N TYR A 139 5.77 15.00 4.62
CA TYR A 139 6.31 16.35 4.76
C TYR A 139 5.52 17.13 5.79
N ARG A 140 6.26 17.88 6.61
CA ARG A 140 5.67 18.74 7.65
C ARG A 140 6.58 19.91 7.92
N PHE A 141 6.00 21.11 7.93
CA PHE A 141 6.68 22.34 8.29
C PHE A 141 6.15 22.88 9.61
N ASP A 142 6.86 22.56 10.69
CA ASP A 142 6.46 22.89 12.06
C ASP A 142 7.40 23.90 12.75
N GLU A 143 8.41 24.41 12.04
CA GLU A 143 9.45 25.29 12.60
C GLU A 143 8.90 26.59 13.22
N LEU A 144 7.71 27.02 12.79
CA LEU A 144 7.04 28.23 13.28
C LEU A 144 5.87 27.93 14.24
N LYS A 145 5.74 26.69 14.73
CA LYS A 145 4.63 26.27 15.60
C LYS A 145 5.09 26.15 17.06
N SER A 146 4.43 26.87 17.96
CA SER A 146 4.76 26.85 19.40
C SER A 146 4.35 25.55 20.13
N ASP A 147 3.36 24.80 19.62
CA ASP A 147 2.91 23.49 20.13
C ASP A 147 2.84 22.46 18.99
N ALA A 148 4.00 22.22 18.36
CA ALA A 148 4.13 21.23 17.29
C ALA A 148 4.05 19.80 17.84
N LYS A 149 2.90 19.14 17.70
CA LYS A 149 2.74 17.72 18.11
C LYS A 149 3.21 16.79 17.00
N ALA A 150 4.37 16.17 17.20
CA ALA A 150 4.86 15.10 16.33
C ALA A 150 3.86 13.93 16.25
N PRO A 151 3.70 13.27 15.09
CA PRO A 151 2.95 12.02 15.03
C PRO A 151 3.60 11.01 15.99
N LYS A 152 2.79 10.28 16.75
CA LYS A 152 3.32 9.32 17.75
C LYS A 152 4.12 8.19 17.10
N LYS A 153 3.73 7.76 15.91
CA LYS A 153 4.38 6.68 15.14
C LYS A 153 4.41 7.07 13.64
N PRO A 154 5.31 7.97 13.22
CA PRO A 154 5.39 8.37 11.83
C PRO A 154 5.91 7.20 10.98
N LEU A 155 5.53 7.16 9.71
CA LEU A 155 6.11 6.24 8.74
C LEU A 155 7.58 6.61 8.52
N ARG A 156 8.49 5.71 8.89
CA ARG A 156 9.94 5.96 8.81
C ARG A 156 10.57 5.32 7.57
N ARG A 157 10.03 4.19 7.10
CA ARG A 157 10.59 3.39 6.01
C ARG A 157 9.51 2.85 5.08
N LEU A 158 9.78 2.87 3.77
CA LEU A 158 8.99 2.21 2.72
C LEU A 158 9.88 1.48 1.72
#